data_AF-A0A520BNP5-F1
#
_entry.id   AF-A0A520BNP5-F1
#
_cell.length_a   1.000
_cell.length_b   1.000
_cell.length_c   1.000
_cell.angle_alpha   90.00
_cell.angle_beta   90.00
_cell.angle_gamma   90.00
#
_symmetry.space_group_name_H-M   'P 1'
#
loop_
_entity.id
_entity.type
_entity.pdbx_description
1 polymer ?
#
loop_
_entity_poly.entity_id
_entity_poly.type
_entity_poly.pdbx_seq_one_letter_code
_entity_poly.pdbx_strand_id
1 'polypeptide(L)' 'LDGILHRYHLKPNEVAMVGDRLYTDVKMAVNANALGVLVLSGEATLNDTINADVQADVIAENVAEFGELLIAAKNE' A
#
# COMPACT_ATOMS: atom_id res chain seq x y z
N LEU A 1 -10.50 5.61 1.99
CA LEU A 1 -9.65 6.03 3.14
C LEU A 1 -10.17 7.28 3.85
N ASP A 2 -10.87 8.19 3.19
CA ASP A 2 -11.35 9.47 3.74
C ASP A 2 -12.02 9.37 5.11
N GLY A 3 -12.86 8.35 5.34
CA GLY A 3 -13.51 8.13 6.64
C GLY A 3 -12.51 7.86 7.77
N ILE A 4 -11.44 7.11 7.52
CA ILE A 4 -10.36 6.84 8.49
C ILE A 4 -9.57 8.12 8.73
N LEU A 5 -9.16 8.82 7.67
CA LEU A 5 -8.40 10.07 7.77
C LEU A 5 -9.15 11.11 8.61
N HIS A 6 -10.44 11.30 8.32
CA HIS A 6 -11.28 12.24 9.07
C HIS A 6 -11.50 11.81 10.52
N ARG A 7 -11.78 10.52 10.77
CA ARG A 7 -12.05 10.00 12.12
C ARG A 7 -10.86 10.13 13.06
N TYR A 8 -9.64 9.95 12.54
CA TYR A 8 -8.41 9.95 13.33
C TYR A 8 -7.60 11.24 13.16
N HIS A 9 -8.11 12.23 12.43
CA HIS A 9 -7.42 13.49 12.14
C HIS A 9 -6.03 13.30 11.53
N LEU A 10 -5.90 12.30 10.66
CA LEU A 10 -4.65 11.95 9.96
C LEU A 10 -4.60 12.60 8.59
N LYS A 11 -3.39 12.95 8.15
CA LYS A 11 -3.10 13.33 6.78
C LYS A 11 -2.89 12.08 5.92
N PRO A 12 -3.13 12.15 4.59
CA PRO A 12 -2.87 11.02 3.70
C PRO A 12 -1.45 10.44 3.80
N ASN A 13 -0.44 11.30 3.96
CA ASN A 13 0.96 10.89 4.08
C ASN A 13 1.33 10.30 5.46
N GLU A 14 0.38 10.22 6.40
CA GLU A 14 0.54 9.56 7.69
C GLU A 14 -0.08 8.15 7.69
N VAL A 15 -0.62 7.69 6.54
CA VAL A 15 -1.30 6.41 6.40
C VAL A 15 -0.75 5.62 5.21
N ALA A 16 -0.56 4.32 5.43
CA ALA A 16 -0.31 3.35 4.39
C ALA A 16 -1.53 2.42 4.24
N MET A 17 -1.97 2.20 3.01
CA MET A 17 -2.97 1.20 2.68
C MET A 17 -2.25 -0.05 2.17
N VAL A 18 -2.38 -1.14 2.92
CA VAL A 18 -1.73 -2.42 2.62
C VAL A 18 -2.80 -3.40 2.16
N GLY A 19 -2.62 -4.03 1.01
CA GLY A 19 -3.55 -5.02 0.48
C GLY A 19 -2.95 -5.89 -0.61
N ASP A 20 -3.67 -6.91 -1.02
CA ASP A 20 -3.26 -7.90 -2.01
C ASP A 20 -3.93 -7.69 -3.37
N ARG A 21 -4.68 -6.59 -3.55
CA ARG A 21 -5.35 -6.25 -4.81
C ARG A 21 -4.97 -4.86 -5.31
N LEU A 22 -4.57 -4.79 -6.59
CA LEU A 22 -4.24 -3.53 -7.27
C LEU A 22 -5.45 -2.60 -7.45
N TYR A 23 -6.54 -3.11 -8.02
CA TYR A 23 -7.69 -2.28 -8.43
C TYR A 23 -8.55 -1.79 -7.28
N THR A 24 -8.46 -2.43 -6.10
CA THR A 24 -9.18 -1.99 -4.91
C THR A 24 -8.25 -1.31 -3.93
N ASP A 25 -7.24 -2.01 -3.42
CA ASP A 25 -6.49 -1.56 -2.25
C ASP A 25 -5.49 -0.47 -2.64
N VAL A 26 -4.66 -0.76 -3.65
CA VAL A 26 -3.70 0.21 -4.18
C VAL A 26 -4.43 1.38 -4.83
N LYS A 27 -5.49 1.13 -5.61
CA LYS A 27 -6.31 2.21 -6.19
C LYS A 27 -6.92 3.10 -5.10
N MET A 28 -7.37 2.52 -3.99
CA MET A 28 -7.90 3.28 -2.86
C MET A 28 -6.82 4.18 -2.25
N ALA A 29 -5.59 3.65 -2.09
CA ALA A 29 -4.44 4.42 -1.61
C ALA A 29 -4.15 5.63 -2.52
N VAL A 30 -4.03 5.38 -3.83
CA VAL A 30 -3.78 6.40 -4.86
C VAL A 30 -4.88 7.46 -4.85
N ASN A 31 -6.15 7.06 -4.82
CA ASN A 31 -7.28 7.99 -4.79
C ASN A 31 -7.29 8.87 -3.53
N ALA A 32 -6.77 8.34 -2.42
CA ALA A 32 -6.67 9.06 -1.15
C ALA A 32 -5.36 9.85 -1.01
N ASN A 33 -4.47 9.79 -1.99
CA ASN A 33 -3.11 10.34 -1.93
C ASN A 33 -2.29 9.81 -0.72
N ALA A 34 -2.53 8.55 -0.37
CA ALA A 34 -1.86 7.83 0.71
C ALA A 34 -0.86 6.81 0.14
N LEU A 35 0.08 6.33 0.96
CA LEU A 35 1.05 5.32 0.54
C LEU A 35 0.34 4.00 0.20
N GLY A 36 0.48 3.53 -1.04
CA GLY A 36 -0.07 2.26 -1.51
C GLY A 36 0.94 1.13 -1.43
N VAL A 37 0.61 0.08 -0.68
CA VAL A 37 1.47 -1.08 -0.48
C VAL A 37 0.76 -2.33 -1.00
N LEU A 38 1.35 -2.98 -2.00
CA LEU A 38 0.90 -4.26 -2.52
C LEU A 38 1.67 -5.40 -1.86
N VAL A 39 0.96 -6.35 -1.25
CA VAL A 39 1.54 -7.61 -0.78
C VAL A 39 1.18 -8.76 -1.71
N LEU A 40 2.17 -9.55 -2.13
CA LEU A 40 2.01 -10.63 -3.11
C LEU A 40 1.61 -11.99 -2.49
N SER A 41 1.28 -11.99 -1.19
CA SER A 41 0.89 -13.21 -0.46
C SER A 41 -0.55 -13.65 -0.70
N GLY A 42 -1.32 -12.87 -1.47
CA GLY A 42 -2.75 -13.07 -1.72
C GLY A 42 -3.07 -13.17 -3.21
N GLU A 43 -3.95 -12.29 -3.68
CA GLU A 43 -4.51 -12.35 -5.04
C GLU A 43 -3.58 -11.83 -6.14
N ALA A 44 -2.95 -10.67 -5.95
CA ALA A 44 -2.12 -10.05 -6.97
C ALA A 44 -0.76 -10.72 -7.10
N THR A 45 -0.29 -10.82 -8.34
CA THR A 45 1.04 -11.30 -8.69
C THR A 45 1.91 -10.16 -9.21
N LEU A 46 3.22 -10.39 -9.26
CA LEU A 46 4.14 -9.43 -9.86
C LEU A 46 3.82 -9.15 -11.35
N ASN A 47 3.28 -10.13 -12.08
CA ASN A 47 2.91 -9.93 -13.48
C ASN A 47 1.73 -8.96 -13.63
N ASP A 48 0.83 -8.92 -12.65
CA ASP A 48 -0.32 -8.00 -12.68
C ASP A 48 0.13 -6.54 -12.59
N THR A 49 1.29 -6.25 -11.99
CA THR A 49 1.80 -4.88 -11.83
C THR A 49 2.43 -4.32 -13.11
N ILE A 50 3.00 -5.18 -13.97
CA ILE A 50 3.78 -4.78 -15.15
C ILE A 50 2.97 -3.89 -16.12
N ASN A 51 1.68 -4.19 -16.28
CA ASN A 51 0.79 -3.46 -17.19
C ASN A 51 -0.38 -2.78 -16.45
N ALA A 52 -0.29 -2.65 -15.12
CA ALA A 52 -1.38 -2.05 -14.36
C ALA A 52 -1.44 -0.53 -14.57
N ASP A 53 -2.65 -0.01 -14.78
CA ASP A 53 -2.94 1.43 -14.76
C ASP A 53 -2.70 2.07 -13.39
N VAL A 54 -2.60 1.23 -12.36
CA VAL A 54 -2.41 1.62 -10.97
C VAL A 54 -1.11 0.98 -10.50
N GLN A 55 -0.19 1.81 -10.01
CA GLN A 55 1.09 1.35 -9.48
C GLN A 55 1.09 1.50 -7.96
N ALA A 56 1.62 0.51 -7.26
CA ALA A 56 1.89 0.59 -5.84
C ALA A 56 3.20 1.34 -5.60
N ASP A 57 3.29 2.09 -4.51
CA ASP A 57 4.52 2.75 -4.09
C ASP A 57 5.53 1.73 -3.55
N VAL A 58 5.02 0.68 -2.90
CA VAL A 58 5.81 -0.43 -2.34
C VAL A 58 5.18 -1.75 -2.75
N ILE A 59 6.00 -2.69 -3.20
CA ILE A 59 5.62 -4.07 -3.44
C ILE A 59 6.46 -4.94 -2.51
N ALA A 60 5.81 -5.83 -1.76
CA ALA A 60 6.45 -6.80 -0.88
C ALA A 60 5.85 -8.19 -1.13
N GLU A 61 6.61 -9.26 -0.90
CA GLU A 61 6.15 -10.64 -0.96
C GLU A 61 5.00 -10.89 0.02
N ASN A 62 5.04 -10.30 1.21
CA ASN A 62 4.01 -10.45 2.24
C ASN A 62 4.05 -9.32 3.28
N VAL A 63 3.09 -9.32 4.21
CA VAL A 63 2.99 -8.30 5.27
C VAL A 63 4.19 -8.33 6.23
N ALA A 64 4.81 -9.50 6.45
CA ALA A 64 5.97 -9.60 7.33
C ALA A 64 7.19 -8.89 6.73
N GLU A 65 7.47 -9.12 5.44
CA GLU A 65 8.54 -8.41 4.72
C GLU A 65 8.28 -6.89 4.71
N PHE A 66 7.04 -6.45 4.47
CA PHE A 66 6.73 -5.02 4.58
C PHE A 66 7.04 -4.45 5.97
N GLY A 67 6.76 -5.21 7.04
CA GLY A 67 7.13 -4.83 8.40
C GLY A 67 8.65 -4.70 8.59
N GLU A 68 9.44 -5.60 8.01
CA GLU A 68 10.91 -5.53 8.03
C GLU A 68 11.43 -4.29 7.30
N LEU A 69 10.88 -3.98 6.12
CA LEU A 69 11.19 -2.77 5.36
C LEU A 69 10.88 -1.49 6.16
N LEU A 70 9.74 -1.46 6.86
CA LEU A 70 9.37 -0.32 7.73
C LEU A 70 10.35 -0.15 8.89
N ILE A 71 10.79 -1.24 9.51
CA ILE A 71 11.78 -1.19 10.60
C ILE A 71 13.12 -0.71 10.06
N ALA A 72 13.55 -1.21 8.90
CA ALA A 72 14.81 -0.79 8.27
C ALA A 72 14.81 0.71 7.95
N ALA A 73 13.76 1.21 7.29
CA ALA A 73 13.63 2.62 6.90
C ALA A 73 13.59 3.59 8.09
N LYS A 74 13.17 3.15 9.28
CA LYS A 74 13.18 3.97 10.50
C LYS A 74 14.59 4.19 11.06
N ASN A 75 15.52 3.30 10.74
CA ASN A 75 16.89 3.33 11.26
C ASN A 75 17.89 4.00 10.31
N GLU A 76 17.43 4.45 9.13
CA GLU A 76 18.18 5.31 8.21
C GLU A 76 17.98 6.80 8.53
#